data_AF-A0A383W2R4-F1
#
_entry.id   AF-A0A383W2R4-F1
#
_cell.length_a   1.000
_cell.length_b   1.000
_cell.length_c   1.000
_cell.angle_alpha   90.00
_cell.angle_beta   90.00
_cell.angle_gamma   90.00
#
_symmetry.space_group_name_H-M   'P 1'
#
loop_
_entity.id
_entity.type
_entity.pdbx_description
1 polymer ?
#
loop_
_entity_poly.entity_id
_entity_poly.type
_entity_poly.pdbx_seq_one_letter_code
_entity_poly.pdbx_strand_id
1 'polypeptide(L)'
;MHSLQQQSGLARQSTQGVQRLPSSRCSSTAIVKQLHHHICQQHMLALPATRPCIAPRLQQQQQQHGRRRAAAVTRAGPPEQHACNGSKKKLAVFVSGGGSNFKAIHAACLKGQINAEVVAVVSDVPSCGGVAYAAQHGIPTLTYPASKKGLFPGLTPQELVQQLKHELGADYVLLAGYLKLIPVELVSAYKRAMLNIHPGLLPSFGGKGLYGERVHAAVIKSGARFSGPTVHFVDEEYDTGPILAQRCVSVSPTDSPKQLAARVLEQEHQVYPYAVSALVDGRITWREDGIPIIWEAS
;
A
#
# COMPACT_ATOMS: atom_id res chain seq x y z
N MET A 1 -16.08 33.46 -83.00
CA MET A 1 -17.08 34.45 -83.48
C MET A 1 -18.46 33.91 -83.14
N HIS A 2 -19.23 34.68 -82.34
CA HIS A 2 -20.67 34.62 -82.00
C HIS A 2 -21.38 33.26 -81.90
N SER A 3 -22.33 32.97 -81.01
CA SER A 3 -23.02 33.60 -79.87
C SER A 3 -24.26 32.73 -79.71
N LEU A 4 -24.74 32.44 -78.49
CA LEU A 4 -26.15 32.09 -78.16
C LEU A 4 -26.21 31.95 -76.63
N GLN A 5 -26.45 33.03 -75.88
CA GLN A 5 -27.73 33.58 -75.41
C GLN A 5 -28.53 32.70 -74.43
N GLN A 6 -28.76 33.32 -73.25
CA GLN A 6 -29.61 32.94 -72.14
C GLN A 6 -31.11 33.11 -72.44
N GLN A 7 -31.94 32.41 -71.66
CA GLN A 7 -33.22 32.77 -70.98
C GLN A 7 -34.07 31.47 -70.85
N SER A 8 -34.90 31.18 -69.85
CA SER A 8 -35.78 31.92 -68.93
C SER A 8 -36.26 30.93 -67.82
N GLY A 9 -36.64 31.35 -66.60
CA GLY A 9 -38.01 31.70 -66.18
C GLY A 9 -38.78 30.51 -65.57
N LEU A 10 -38.75 30.29 -64.25
CA LEU A 10 -39.74 30.62 -63.21
C LEU A 10 -41.10 29.87 -63.23
N ALA A 11 -41.36 29.06 -62.19
CA ALA A 11 -42.68 28.88 -61.58
C ALA A 11 -42.55 28.48 -60.09
N ARG A 12 -43.29 29.17 -59.21
CA ARG A 12 -43.39 28.95 -57.75
C ARG A 12 -44.71 28.28 -57.40
N GLN A 13 -44.73 27.48 -56.32
CA GLN A 13 -45.80 27.31 -55.29
C GLN A 13 -45.29 26.23 -54.28
N SER A 14 -44.85 26.57 -53.04
CA SER A 14 -45.58 26.51 -51.74
C SER A 14 -46.32 25.18 -51.50
N THR A 15 -46.08 24.35 -50.47
CA THR A 15 -46.22 24.62 -49.02
C THR A 15 -45.76 23.43 -48.14
N GLN A 16 -45.19 23.77 -46.96
CA GLN A 16 -45.33 23.14 -45.62
C GLN A 16 -44.70 21.77 -45.25
N GLY A 17 -43.91 21.81 -44.16
CA GLY A 17 -44.21 20.99 -42.97
C GLY A 17 -43.29 19.80 -42.65
N VAL A 18 -42.07 20.06 -42.17
CA VAL A 18 -41.23 19.03 -41.50
C VAL A 18 -41.62 18.96 -40.02
N GLN A 19 -42.21 17.85 -39.57
CA GLN A 19 -42.27 17.50 -38.14
C GLN A 19 -41.49 16.21 -37.89
N ARG A 20 -40.45 16.31 -37.05
CA ARG A 20 -39.66 15.17 -36.54
C ARG A 20 -40.26 14.70 -35.22
N LEU A 21 -40.40 13.38 -35.09
CA LEU A 21 -40.78 12.69 -33.86
C LEU A 21 -39.66 12.79 -32.79
N PRO A 22 -39.96 13.03 -31.51
CA PRO A 22 -38.95 13.02 -30.45
C PRO A 22 -38.66 11.60 -29.97
N SER A 23 -37.38 11.24 -29.94
CA SER A 23 -36.86 10.03 -29.32
C SER A 23 -36.71 10.21 -27.80
N SER A 24 -37.45 9.43 -27.03
CA SER A 24 -37.37 9.38 -25.56
C SER A 24 -36.10 8.66 -25.12
N ARG A 25 -35.14 9.41 -24.58
CA ARG A 25 -34.01 8.85 -23.82
C ARG A 25 -34.46 8.59 -22.38
N CYS A 26 -34.45 7.31 -22.01
CA CYS A 26 -34.60 6.85 -20.63
C CYS A 26 -33.32 7.22 -19.86
N SER A 27 -33.41 8.10 -18.86
CA SER A 27 -32.27 8.56 -18.03
C SER A 27 -32.29 7.82 -16.70
N SER A 28 -31.28 6.96 -16.47
CA SER A 28 -31.08 6.15 -15.25
C SER A 28 -30.74 6.96 -13.98
N THR A 29 -31.15 8.22 -13.90
CA THR A 29 -30.81 9.14 -12.79
C THR A 29 -31.93 9.30 -11.76
N ALA A 30 -33.04 8.57 -11.89
CA ALA A 30 -34.18 8.67 -10.98
C ALA A 30 -34.22 7.58 -9.89
N ILE A 31 -33.42 6.51 -9.98
CA ILE A 31 -33.47 5.39 -9.01
C ILE A 31 -32.41 5.52 -7.88
N VAL A 32 -31.39 6.35 -8.05
CA VAL A 32 -30.29 6.48 -7.06
C VAL A 32 -30.57 7.53 -5.95
N LYS A 33 -31.63 8.35 -6.08
CA LYS A 33 -31.95 9.38 -5.08
C LYS A 33 -32.85 8.92 -3.92
N GLN A 34 -33.31 7.67 -3.92
CA GLN A 34 -34.21 7.16 -2.86
C GLN A 34 -33.57 6.14 -1.91
N LEU A 35 -32.28 5.81 -2.08
CA LEU A 35 -31.56 4.87 -1.18
C LEU A 35 -30.58 5.54 -0.19
N HIS A 36 -30.39 6.86 -0.25
CA HIS A 36 -29.41 7.58 0.58
C HIS A 36 -29.95 8.19 1.89
N HIS A 37 -31.18 7.85 2.30
CA HIS A 37 -31.74 8.35 3.57
C HIS A 37 -32.02 7.26 4.61
N HIS A 38 -31.66 5.99 4.37
CA HIS A 38 -31.99 4.89 5.28
C HIS A 38 -30.81 4.16 5.94
N ILE A 39 -29.55 4.53 5.62
CA ILE A 39 -28.36 3.87 6.19
C ILE A 39 -27.66 4.74 7.27
N CYS A 40 -28.10 5.97 7.51
CA CYS A 40 -27.49 6.88 8.50
C CYS A 40 -28.23 6.99 9.86
N GLN A 41 -29.19 6.12 10.16
CA GLN A 41 -29.94 6.17 11.45
C GLN A 41 -29.88 4.89 12.31
N GLN A 42 -29.07 3.89 11.97
CA GLN A 42 -28.97 2.64 12.76
C GLN A 42 -27.67 2.46 13.57
N HIS A 43 -26.82 3.48 13.70
CA HIS A 43 -25.65 3.44 14.61
C HIS A 43 -25.68 4.54 15.68
N MET A 44 -26.83 4.71 16.31
CA MET A 44 -26.88 5.22 17.68
C MET A 44 -27.83 4.32 18.46
N LEU A 45 -27.27 3.46 19.31
CA LEU A 45 -27.76 3.10 20.65
C LEU A 45 -26.97 1.89 21.20
N ALA A 46 -26.79 1.90 22.52
CA ALA A 46 -26.30 0.83 23.41
C ALA A 46 -24.79 0.68 23.65
N LEU A 47 -24.27 1.51 24.56
CA LEU A 47 -23.20 1.13 25.50
C LEU A 47 -23.85 0.56 26.77
N PRO A 48 -23.41 -0.59 27.32
CA PRO A 48 -23.76 -0.95 28.69
C PRO A 48 -22.68 -0.52 29.68
N ALA A 49 -23.13 0.11 30.76
CA ALA A 49 -22.35 0.59 31.89
C ALA A 49 -21.69 -0.55 32.68
N THR A 50 -20.42 -0.36 33.06
CA THR A 50 -19.71 -1.22 34.00
C THR A 50 -20.02 -0.80 35.45
N ARG A 51 -20.51 -1.76 36.25
CA ARG A 51 -20.66 -1.62 37.71
C ARG A 51 -19.30 -1.83 38.40
N PRO A 52 -19.00 -1.10 39.50
CA PRO A 52 -17.76 -1.28 40.24
C PRO A 52 -17.86 -2.48 41.20
N CYS A 53 -16.81 -3.31 41.22
CA CYS A 53 -16.68 -4.43 42.14
C CYS A 53 -16.01 -3.96 43.44
N ILE A 54 -16.69 -4.19 44.56
CA ILE A 54 -16.28 -3.84 45.92
C ILE A 54 -15.29 -4.92 46.40
N ALA A 55 -14.08 -4.52 46.81
CA ALA A 55 -13.12 -5.40 47.47
C ALA A 55 -13.29 -5.35 49.00
N PRO A 56 -13.38 -6.48 49.72
CA PRO A 56 -13.30 -6.46 51.16
C PRO A 56 -11.84 -6.49 51.65
N ARG A 57 -11.58 -5.58 52.59
CA ARG A 57 -10.42 -5.49 53.47
C ARG A 57 -10.38 -6.73 54.39
N LEU A 58 -9.25 -7.44 54.45
CA LEU A 58 -9.00 -8.40 55.53
C LEU A 58 -7.65 -8.17 56.19
N GLN A 59 -7.69 -8.33 57.51
CA GLN A 59 -6.79 -7.82 58.53
C GLN A 59 -5.48 -8.60 58.62
N GLN A 60 -4.45 -7.90 59.07
CA GLN A 60 -3.19 -8.47 59.55
C GLN A 60 -3.44 -9.24 60.85
N GLN A 61 -2.93 -10.47 60.94
CA GLN A 61 -2.52 -11.08 62.22
C GLN A 61 -1.18 -11.80 62.05
N GLN A 62 -0.28 -11.50 62.98
CA GLN A 62 1.02 -12.12 63.21
C GLN A 62 0.84 -13.41 64.04
N GLN A 63 1.66 -14.44 63.78
CA GLN A 63 2.31 -15.36 64.75
C GLN A 63 3.06 -16.48 63.96
N GLN A 64 4.39 -16.50 63.97
CA GLN A 64 5.32 -17.25 64.84
C GLN A 64 5.57 -18.74 64.49
N HIS A 65 6.81 -18.97 64.03
CA HIS A 65 7.75 -20.08 64.31
C HIS A 65 7.32 -21.55 64.16
N GLY A 66 7.93 -22.22 63.18
CA GLY A 66 8.08 -23.68 63.13
C GLY A 66 9.11 -24.13 62.09
N ARG A 67 10.33 -24.45 62.54
CA ARG A 67 11.39 -25.04 61.70
C ARG A 67 11.01 -26.45 61.26
N ARG A 68 10.93 -26.73 59.95
CA ARG A 68 11.21 -28.07 59.36
C ARG A 68 11.80 -27.94 57.95
N ARG A 69 12.89 -28.68 57.72
CA ARG A 69 13.60 -28.84 56.43
C ARG A 69 12.73 -29.60 55.42
N ALA A 70 12.69 -29.16 54.16
CA ALA A 70 12.51 -30.03 52.99
C ALA A 70 12.80 -29.29 51.67
N ALA A 71 13.62 -29.94 50.84
CA ALA A 71 13.70 -29.93 49.37
C ALA A 71 13.69 -28.59 48.61
N ALA A 72 14.82 -28.30 47.96
CA ALA A 72 14.90 -27.33 46.88
C ALA A 72 13.98 -27.75 45.72
N VAL A 73 12.86 -27.05 45.57
CA VAL A 73 12.03 -27.07 44.37
C VAL A 73 12.53 -25.94 43.47
N THR A 74 13.34 -26.30 42.47
CA THR A 74 13.64 -25.43 41.34
C THR A 74 12.32 -25.01 40.70
N ARG A 75 11.99 -23.72 40.80
CA ARG A 75 10.88 -23.13 40.05
C ARG A 75 11.20 -23.27 38.57
N ALA A 76 10.39 -24.05 37.86
CA ALA A 76 10.36 -24.07 36.42
C ALA A 76 10.20 -22.63 35.91
N GLY A 77 11.13 -22.20 35.07
CA GLY A 77 11.01 -20.95 34.32
C GLY A 77 9.78 -20.97 33.40
N PRO A 78 9.37 -19.81 32.87
CA PRO A 78 8.29 -19.75 31.90
C PRO A 78 8.62 -20.67 30.71
N PRO A 79 7.61 -21.28 30.06
CA PRO A 79 7.86 -22.19 28.96
C PRO A 79 8.63 -21.42 27.88
N GLU A 80 9.83 -21.91 27.56
CA GLU A 80 10.55 -21.50 26.37
C GLU A 80 9.57 -21.61 25.20
N GLN A 81 9.31 -20.47 24.58
CA GLN A 81 8.60 -20.40 23.33
C GLN A 81 9.35 -21.33 22.38
N HIS A 82 8.71 -22.45 22.06
CA HIS A 82 9.21 -23.34 21.03
C HIS A 82 9.17 -22.54 19.73
N ALA A 83 10.30 -21.91 19.40
CA ALA A 83 10.54 -21.29 18.12
C ALA A 83 10.36 -22.40 17.08
N CYS A 84 9.24 -22.37 16.34
CA CYS A 84 9.09 -23.19 15.17
C CYS A 84 10.28 -22.86 14.26
N ASN A 85 11.11 -23.87 13.98
CA ASN A 85 12.40 -23.76 13.32
C ASN A 85 12.24 -23.55 11.79
N GLY A 86 11.39 -22.60 11.41
CA GLY A 86 11.31 -22.06 10.06
C GLY A 86 12.29 -20.89 9.95
N SER A 87 13.26 -20.97 9.04
CA SER A 87 14.13 -19.83 8.73
C SER A 87 13.27 -18.60 8.40
N LYS A 88 13.58 -17.45 9.01
CA LYS A 88 12.91 -16.19 8.70
C LYS A 88 12.93 -15.93 7.21
N LYS A 89 11.83 -15.40 6.68
CA LYS A 89 11.78 -14.96 5.28
C LYS A 89 12.72 -13.79 5.06
N LYS A 90 13.25 -13.66 3.84
CA LYS A 90 14.26 -12.65 3.50
C LYS A 90 13.66 -11.57 2.60
N LEU A 91 13.80 -10.32 3.01
CA LEU A 91 13.26 -9.15 2.33
C LEU A 91 14.38 -8.32 1.69
N ALA A 92 14.21 -7.94 0.43
CA ALA A 92 14.98 -6.88 -0.21
C ALA A 92 14.11 -5.62 -0.30
N VAL A 93 14.60 -4.47 0.19
CA VAL A 93 13.81 -3.23 0.22
C VAL A 93 14.41 -2.18 -0.70
N PHE A 94 13.61 -1.62 -1.59
CA PHE A 94 14.04 -0.61 -2.56
C PHE A 94 13.64 0.79 -2.11
N VAL A 95 14.55 1.76 -2.18
CA VAL A 95 14.35 3.14 -1.73
C VAL A 95 15.01 4.15 -2.66
N SER A 96 14.44 5.35 -2.79
CA SER A 96 15.08 6.48 -3.51
C SER A 96 15.30 7.72 -2.64
N GLY A 97 14.87 7.70 -1.37
CA GLY A 97 14.78 8.89 -0.52
C GLY A 97 14.99 8.62 0.97
N GLY A 98 14.22 9.28 1.83
CA GLY A 98 14.37 9.21 3.29
C GLY A 98 14.06 7.85 3.93
N GLY A 99 13.42 6.94 3.19
CA GLY A 99 13.17 5.55 3.60
C GLY A 99 12.21 5.39 4.77
N SER A 100 11.21 6.26 4.93
CA SER A 100 10.27 6.18 6.06
C SER A 100 9.48 4.87 6.08
N ASN A 101 8.97 4.40 4.93
CA ASN A 101 8.33 3.09 4.81
C ASN A 101 9.29 1.92 5.10
N PHE A 102 10.54 2.00 4.61
CA PHE A 102 11.56 1.02 4.94
C PHE A 102 11.80 0.94 6.46
N LYS A 103 11.93 2.09 7.14
CA LYS A 103 12.08 2.13 8.60
C LYS A 103 10.87 1.52 9.32
N ALA A 104 9.66 1.75 8.84
CA ALA A 104 8.45 1.15 9.41
C ALA A 104 8.45 -0.39 9.26
N ILE A 105 8.79 -0.91 8.07
CA ILE A 105 8.93 -2.34 7.81
C ILE A 105 10.02 -2.94 8.69
N HIS A 106 11.21 -2.33 8.73
CA HIS A 106 12.34 -2.83 9.52
C HIS A 106 12.00 -2.87 11.02
N ALA A 107 11.37 -1.81 11.54
CA ALA A 107 10.90 -1.78 12.93
C ALA A 107 9.86 -2.88 13.21
N ALA A 108 8.96 -3.19 12.27
CA ALA A 108 8.00 -4.28 12.41
C ALA A 108 8.68 -5.66 12.41
N CYS A 109 9.72 -5.88 11.59
CA CYS A 109 10.55 -7.09 11.65
C CYS A 109 11.25 -7.25 13.01
N LEU A 110 11.85 -6.18 13.54
CA LEU A 110 12.52 -6.20 14.84
C LEU A 110 11.55 -6.49 16.00
N LYS A 111 10.30 -6.07 15.88
CA LYS A 111 9.23 -6.35 16.85
C LYS A 111 8.58 -7.73 16.68
N GLY A 112 8.99 -8.52 15.67
CA GLY A 112 8.38 -9.82 15.36
C GLY A 112 6.98 -9.73 14.77
N GLN A 113 6.54 -8.54 14.33
CA GLN A 113 5.24 -8.33 13.68
C GLN A 113 5.26 -8.81 12.22
N ILE A 114 6.44 -8.85 11.62
CA ILE A 114 6.70 -9.48 10.33
C ILE A 114 7.72 -10.58 10.60
N ASN A 115 7.39 -11.84 10.29
CA ASN A 115 8.29 -12.97 10.49
C ASN A 115 9.37 -13.08 9.39
N ALA A 116 10.15 -12.01 9.25
CA ALA A 116 11.14 -11.85 8.21
C ALA A 116 12.34 -11.00 8.68
N GLU A 117 13.40 -10.99 7.89
CA GLU A 117 14.56 -10.13 8.05
C GLU A 117 14.85 -9.35 6.76
N VAL A 118 15.37 -8.14 6.87
CA VAL A 118 15.80 -7.34 5.71
C VAL A 118 17.24 -7.70 5.39
N VAL A 119 17.46 -8.37 4.26
CA VAL A 119 18.79 -8.85 3.84
C VAL A 119 19.53 -7.87 2.94
N ALA A 120 18.81 -6.95 2.29
CA ALA A 120 19.42 -5.91 1.47
C ALA A 120 18.52 -4.68 1.30
N VAL A 121 19.17 -3.54 1.10
CA VAL A 121 18.54 -2.31 0.64
C VAL A 121 19.09 -1.93 -0.74
N VAL A 122 18.20 -1.69 -1.70
CA VAL A 122 18.57 -1.28 -3.05
C VAL A 122 18.17 0.18 -3.28
N SER A 123 19.06 0.98 -3.87
CA SER A 123 18.79 2.39 -4.12
C SER A 123 19.37 2.88 -5.45
N ASP A 124 18.64 3.78 -6.12
CA ASP A 124 19.14 4.55 -7.27
C ASP A 124 19.90 5.81 -6.84
N VAL A 125 19.86 6.13 -5.55
CA VAL A 125 20.54 7.27 -4.93
C VAL A 125 21.39 6.73 -3.76
N PRO A 126 22.69 6.43 -3.98
CA PRO A 126 23.55 5.83 -2.95
C PRO A 126 23.70 6.66 -1.67
N SER A 127 23.46 7.96 -1.74
CA SER A 127 23.55 8.90 -0.61
C SER A 127 22.21 9.17 0.09
N CYS A 128 21.14 8.46 -0.25
CA CYS A 128 19.82 8.75 0.32
C CYS A 128 19.70 8.32 1.79
N GLY A 129 18.74 8.91 2.51
CA GLY A 129 18.54 8.64 3.93
C GLY A 129 18.16 7.19 4.25
N GLY A 130 17.55 6.46 3.31
CA GLY A 130 17.29 5.02 3.44
C GLY A 130 18.57 4.19 3.46
N VAL A 131 19.54 4.50 2.60
CA VAL A 131 20.86 3.84 2.56
C VAL A 131 21.65 4.14 3.83
N ALA A 132 21.66 5.41 4.27
CA ALA A 132 22.32 5.79 5.52
C ALA A 132 21.73 5.03 6.73
N TYR A 133 20.41 4.88 6.78
CA TYR A 133 19.74 4.09 7.82
C TYR A 133 20.10 2.59 7.74
N ALA A 134 20.16 2.01 6.54
CA ALA A 134 20.56 0.61 6.34
C ALA A 134 21.97 0.34 6.89
N ALA A 135 22.93 1.21 6.56
CA ALA A 135 24.31 1.11 7.03
C ALA A 135 24.41 1.17 8.57
N GLN A 136 23.64 2.06 9.21
CA GLN A 136 23.59 2.17 10.68
C GLN A 136 23.07 0.89 11.36
N HIS A 137 22.32 0.05 10.65
CA HIS A 137 21.76 -1.20 11.17
C HIS A 137 22.46 -2.45 10.59
N GLY A 138 23.60 -2.28 9.92
CA GLY A 138 24.37 -3.39 9.36
C GLY A 138 23.69 -4.11 8.20
N ILE A 139 22.74 -3.48 7.51
CA ILE A 139 22.04 -4.07 6.37
C ILE A 139 22.83 -3.76 5.08
N PRO A 140 23.22 -4.78 4.29
CA PRO A 140 23.92 -4.57 3.02
C PRO A 140 23.14 -3.68 2.05
N THR A 141 23.86 -2.87 1.27
CA THR A 141 23.25 -1.92 0.32
C THR A 141 23.75 -2.16 -1.09
N LEU A 142 22.84 -2.21 -2.06
CA LEU A 142 23.13 -2.34 -3.48
C LEU A 142 22.70 -1.06 -4.22
N THR A 143 23.46 -0.70 -5.26
CA THR A 143 23.11 0.44 -6.11
C THR A 143 22.50 -0.05 -7.42
N TYR A 144 21.30 0.41 -7.75
CA TYR A 144 20.63 0.11 -9.01
C TYR A 144 19.72 1.28 -9.42
N PRO A 145 19.69 1.69 -10.70
CA PRO A 145 20.41 1.11 -11.83
C PRO A 145 21.87 1.60 -11.92
N ALA A 146 22.67 0.92 -12.74
CA ALA A 146 23.96 1.44 -13.19
C ALA A 146 23.81 2.88 -13.73
N SER A 147 24.68 3.78 -13.28
CA SER A 147 24.69 5.15 -13.79
C SER A 147 25.04 5.17 -15.28
N LYS A 148 24.16 5.74 -16.12
CA LYS A 148 24.42 5.91 -17.55
C LYS A 148 25.69 6.73 -17.85
N LYS A 149 26.15 7.52 -16.89
CA LYS A 149 27.36 8.36 -17.00
C LYS A 149 28.55 7.80 -16.21
N GLY A 150 28.46 6.58 -15.67
CA GLY A 150 29.52 5.97 -14.87
C GLY A 150 29.82 6.70 -13.56
N LEU A 151 28.93 7.59 -13.10
CA LEU A 151 29.14 8.41 -11.89
C LEU A 151 29.21 7.56 -10.61
N PHE A 152 28.65 6.35 -10.65
CA PHE A 152 28.72 5.37 -9.59
C PHE A 152 28.52 3.96 -10.18
N PRO A 153 29.20 2.94 -9.62
CA PRO A 153 28.95 1.56 -9.99
C PRO A 153 27.55 1.17 -9.52
N GLY A 154 26.73 0.67 -10.44
CA GLY A 154 25.43 0.12 -10.12
C GLY A 154 25.18 -1.11 -10.97
N LEU A 155 24.19 -1.90 -10.58
CA LEU A 155 23.93 -3.20 -11.20
C LEU A 155 23.15 -3.05 -12.51
N THR A 156 23.37 -3.97 -13.42
CA THR A 156 22.46 -4.30 -14.52
C THR A 156 21.23 -5.06 -13.99
N PRO A 157 20.12 -5.16 -14.75
CA PRO A 157 18.98 -5.98 -14.36
C PRO A 157 19.35 -7.44 -14.03
N GLN A 158 20.21 -8.06 -14.82
CA GLN A 158 20.65 -9.44 -14.67
C GLN A 158 21.47 -9.62 -13.38
N GLU A 159 22.43 -8.72 -13.12
CA GLU A 159 23.21 -8.73 -11.88
C GLU A 159 22.34 -8.48 -10.66
N LEU A 160 21.33 -7.61 -10.76
CA LEU A 160 20.39 -7.36 -9.67
C LEU A 160 19.61 -8.63 -9.30
N VAL A 161 19.12 -9.38 -10.29
CA VAL A 161 18.47 -10.68 -10.05
C VAL A 161 19.45 -11.66 -9.42
N GLN A 162 20.67 -11.76 -9.96
CA GLN A 162 21.72 -12.64 -9.43
C GLN A 162 22.01 -12.36 -7.96
N GLN A 163 22.29 -11.10 -7.62
CA GLN A 163 22.59 -10.65 -6.27
C GLN A 163 21.43 -10.92 -5.31
N LEU A 164 20.22 -10.47 -5.66
CA LEU A 164 19.09 -10.58 -4.74
C LEU A 164 18.60 -12.03 -4.58
N LYS A 165 18.41 -12.75 -5.69
CA LYS A 165 17.74 -14.06 -5.68
C LYS A 165 18.71 -15.20 -5.34
N HIS A 166 19.91 -15.17 -5.89
CA HIS A 166 20.84 -16.30 -5.81
C HIS A 166 21.88 -16.13 -4.71
N GLU A 167 22.41 -14.92 -4.50
CA GLU A 167 23.45 -14.70 -3.49
C GLU A 167 22.86 -14.38 -2.11
N LEU A 168 21.92 -13.44 -2.05
CA LEU A 168 21.29 -13.02 -0.79
C LEU A 168 20.11 -13.92 -0.40
N GLY A 169 19.49 -14.58 -1.39
CA GLY A 169 18.34 -15.46 -1.21
C GLY A 169 17.09 -14.72 -0.76
N ALA A 170 16.85 -13.50 -1.27
CA ALA A 170 15.65 -12.74 -0.97
C ALA A 170 14.41 -13.50 -1.47
N ASP A 171 13.43 -13.70 -0.58
CA ASP A 171 12.13 -14.28 -0.91
C ASP A 171 11.21 -13.24 -1.54
N TYR A 172 11.26 -12.00 -1.03
CA TYR A 172 10.35 -10.93 -1.39
C TYR A 172 11.07 -9.60 -1.64
N VAL A 173 10.52 -8.81 -2.58
CA VAL A 173 11.01 -7.46 -2.90
C VAL A 173 9.94 -6.43 -2.53
N LEU A 174 10.35 -5.38 -1.81
CA LEU A 174 9.44 -4.35 -1.31
C LEU A 174 9.89 -2.97 -1.82
N LEU A 175 9.08 -2.34 -2.66
CA LEU A 175 9.33 -0.97 -3.11
C LEU A 175 8.80 0.00 -2.06
N ALA A 176 9.69 0.68 -1.35
CA ALA A 176 9.38 1.55 -0.21
C ALA A 176 9.73 3.01 -0.54
N GLY A 177 9.08 3.55 -1.57
CA GLY A 177 9.39 4.86 -2.15
C GLY A 177 10.54 4.81 -3.15
N TYR A 178 10.59 3.76 -3.96
CA TYR A 178 11.52 3.62 -5.08
C TYR A 178 10.92 4.25 -6.35
N LEU A 179 11.70 5.04 -7.08
CA LEU A 179 11.18 5.93 -8.12
C LEU A 179 11.52 5.51 -9.56
N LYS A 180 12.22 4.39 -9.76
CA LYS A 180 12.51 3.87 -11.10
C LYS A 180 11.58 2.71 -11.43
N LEU A 181 11.29 2.57 -12.71
CA LEU A 181 10.59 1.40 -13.22
C LEU A 181 11.43 0.16 -12.93
N ILE A 182 10.77 -0.90 -12.47
CA ILE A 182 11.42 -2.18 -12.22
C ILE A 182 11.65 -2.89 -13.56
N PRO A 183 12.84 -3.47 -13.79
CA PRO A 183 13.11 -4.19 -15.02
C PRO A 183 12.31 -5.49 -15.10
N VAL A 184 11.92 -5.88 -16.31
CA VAL A 184 11.12 -7.10 -16.58
C VAL A 184 11.76 -8.36 -16.03
N GLU A 185 13.10 -8.43 -16.00
CA GLU A 185 13.86 -9.54 -15.45
C GLU A 185 13.57 -9.72 -13.96
N LEU A 186 13.47 -8.61 -13.20
CA LEU A 186 13.18 -8.67 -11.77
C LEU A 186 11.70 -8.97 -11.51
N VAL A 187 10.78 -8.38 -12.28
CA VAL A 187 9.33 -8.70 -12.20
C VAL A 187 9.10 -10.19 -12.45
N SER A 188 9.73 -10.74 -13.49
CA SER A 188 9.64 -12.16 -13.83
C SER A 188 10.26 -13.07 -12.75
N ALA A 189 11.38 -12.64 -12.15
CA ALA A 189 12.03 -13.39 -11.08
C ALA A 189 11.24 -13.41 -9.76
N TYR A 190 10.40 -12.40 -9.50
CA TYR A 190 9.63 -12.20 -8.26
C TYR A 190 8.11 -12.11 -8.50
N LYS A 191 7.58 -12.95 -9.41
CA LYS A 191 6.13 -13.03 -9.65
C LYS A 191 5.37 -13.29 -8.36
N ARG A 192 4.39 -12.42 -8.05
CA ARG A 192 3.58 -12.46 -6.82
C ARG A 192 4.42 -12.41 -5.52
N ALA A 193 5.66 -11.95 -5.60
CA ALA A 193 6.59 -11.82 -4.48
C ALA A 193 7.18 -10.40 -4.40
N MET A 194 6.59 -9.44 -5.12
CA MET A 194 7.01 -8.05 -5.12
C MET A 194 5.82 -7.13 -4.82
N LEU A 195 5.96 -6.27 -3.82
CA LEU A 195 4.95 -5.28 -3.44
C LEU A 195 5.48 -3.86 -3.62
N ASN A 196 4.58 -2.94 -3.95
CA ASN A 196 4.81 -1.51 -3.92
C ASN A 196 3.77 -0.80 -3.06
N ILE A 197 4.17 0.32 -2.48
CA ILE A 197 3.27 1.26 -1.81
C ILE A 197 3.19 2.56 -2.61
N HIS A 198 1.98 2.90 -3.04
CA HIS A 198 1.67 4.14 -3.75
C HIS A 198 0.86 5.08 -2.87
N PRO A 199 1.21 6.38 -2.75
CA PRO A 199 0.53 7.34 -1.85
C PRO A 199 -0.81 7.88 -2.41
N GLY A 200 -1.53 7.08 -3.20
CA GLY A 200 -2.83 7.39 -3.78
C GLY A 200 -3.73 6.16 -3.86
N LEU A 201 -5.04 6.38 -3.96
CA LEU A 201 -6.05 5.31 -4.09
C LEU A 201 -6.13 4.83 -5.54
N LEU A 202 -5.36 3.80 -5.88
CA LEU A 202 -5.39 3.17 -7.21
C LEU A 202 -6.79 2.60 -7.52
N PRO A 203 -7.23 2.62 -8.79
CA PRO A 203 -6.47 3.03 -9.98
C PRO A 203 -6.36 4.57 -10.17
N SER A 204 -6.94 5.36 -9.27
CA SER A 204 -6.85 6.82 -9.36
C SER A 204 -5.46 7.31 -8.92
N PHE A 205 -4.99 8.35 -9.59
CA PHE A 205 -3.74 9.05 -9.24
C PHE A 205 -2.48 8.17 -9.23
N GLY A 206 -2.47 7.06 -9.96
CA GLY A 206 -1.30 6.21 -10.22
C GLY A 206 -0.68 6.44 -11.59
N GLY A 207 0.48 5.83 -11.82
CA GLY A 207 1.16 5.80 -13.09
C GLY A 207 2.35 6.75 -13.18
N LYS A 208 3.00 6.73 -14.34
CA LYS A 208 4.27 7.43 -14.56
C LYS A 208 4.18 8.92 -14.20
N GLY A 209 5.02 9.34 -13.27
CA GLY A 209 5.15 10.76 -12.87
C GLY A 209 4.27 11.17 -11.70
N LEU A 210 3.35 10.32 -11.25
CA LEU A 210 2.56 10.50 -10.04
C LEU A 210 3.26 9.81 -8.86
N TYR A 211 4.26 10.48 -8.29
CA TYR A 211 4.98 10.01 -7.10
C TYR A 211 5.21 11.17 -6.12
N GLY A 212 5.39 10.84 -4.84
CA GLY A 212 5.62 11.83 -3.78
C GLY A 212 4.56 12.93 -3.73
N GLU A 213 4.99 14.18 -3.53
CA GLU A 213 4.07 15.34 -3.40
C GLU A 213 3.17 15.56 -4.62
N ARG A 214 3.56 15.07 -5.81
CA ARG A 214 2.76 15.22 -7.04
C ARG A 214 1.41 14.51 -6.96
N VAL A 215 1.35 13.38 -6.25
CA VAL A 215 0.10 12.62 -6.07
C VAL A 215 -0.88 13.45 -5.25
N HIS A 216 -0.43 13.97 -4.11
CA HIS A 216 -1.27 14.78 -3.22
C HIS A 216 -1.73 16.09 -3.86
N ALA A 217 -0.87 16.73 -4.64
CA ALA A 217 -1.25 17.91 -5.43
C ALA A 217 -2.32 17.58 -6.49
N ALA A 218 -2.20 16.43 -7.17
CA ALA A 218 -3.18 15.98 -8.15
C ALA A 218 -4.54 15.67 -7.50
N VAL A 219 -4.54 15.00 -6.34
CA VAL A 219 -5.74 14.71 -5.54
C VAL A 219 -6.46 16.00 -5.15
N ILE A 220 -5.74 16.97 -4.55
CA ILE A 220 -6.33 18.27 -4.17
C ILE A 220 -6.90 18.99 -5.39
N LYS A 221 -6.14 19.05 -6.49
CA LYS A 221 -6.56 19.70 -7.74
C LYS A 221 -7.84 19.09 -8.33
N SER A 222 -8.02 17.76 -8.19
CA SER A 222 -9.22 17.07 -8.67
C SER A 222 -10.49 17.39 -7.88
N GLY A 223 -10.36 17.92 -6.66
CA GLY A 223 -11.49 18.10 -5.74
C GLY A 223 -11.95 16.81 -5.05
N ALA A 224 -11.19 15.72 -5.09
CA ALA A 224 -11.48 14.51 -4.33
C ALA A 224 -11.58 14.81 -2.82
N ARG A 225 -12.52 14.14 -2.14
CA ARG A 225 -12.72 14.26 -0.67
C ARG A 225 -12.04 13.14 0.12
N PHE A 226 -11.47 12.17 -0.59
CA PHE A 226 -10.78 11.03 -0.03
C PHE A 226 -9.49 10.78 -0.82
N SER A 227 -8.49 10.29 -0.10
CA SER A 227 -7.20 9.84 -0.61
C SER A 227 -6.73 8.66 0.26
N GLY A 228 -5.48 8.27 0.12
CA GLY A 228 -4.85 7.28 0.98
C GLY A 228 -3.89 6.40 0.22
N PRO A 229 -3.18 5.50 0.91
CA PRO A 229 -2.19 4.65 0.29
C PRO A 229 -2.78 3.36 -0.28
N THR A 230 -2.14 2.84 -1.32
CA THR A 230 -2.41 1.53 -1.90
C THR A 230 -1.16 0.66 -1.89
N VAL A 231 -1.27 -0.53 -1.29
CA VAL A 231 -0.30 -1.62 -1.48
C VAL A 231 -0.79 -2.48 -2.63
N HIS A 232 0.07 -2.74 -3.61
CA HIS A 232 -0.25 -3.60 -4.75
C HIS A 232 0.94 -4.47 -5.15
N PHE A 233 0.66 -5.54 -5.88
CA PHE A 233 1.71 -6.33 -6.53
C PHE A 233 2.30 -5.55 -7.70
N VAL A 234 3.60 -5.71 -7.91
CA VAL A 234 4.31 -5.05 -9.01
C VAL A 234 4.23 -5.86 -10.30
N ASP A 235 4.01 -5.18 -11.41
CA ASP A 235 4.07 -5.65 -12.79
C ASP A 235 5.04 -4.77 -13.62
N GLU A 236 5.07 -4.92 -14.95
CA GLU A 236 5.99 -4.17 -15.83
C GLU A 236 5.62 -2.69 -16.02
N GLU A 237 4.48 -2.26 -15.49
CA GLU A 237 3.94 -0.91 -15.64
C GLU A 237 3.84 -0.21 -14.27
N TYR A 238 3.76 1.13 -14.28
CA TYR A 238 3.66 1.88 -13.03
C TYR A 238 2.25 1.78 -12.46
N ASP A 239 2.13 1.24 -11.26
CA ASP A 239 0.93 1.26 -10.42
C ASP A 239 -0.31 0.59 -11.05
N THR A 240 -0.11 -0.42 -11.90
CA THR A 240 -1.18 -1.16 -12.58
C THR A 240 -1.43 -2.55 -12.02
N GLY A 241 -0.47 -3.10 -11.27
CA GLY A 241 -0.60 -4.46 -10.77
C GLY A 241 -1.71 -4.64 -9.72
N PRO A 242 -2.08 -5.90 -9.41
CA PRO A 242 -3.23 -6.20 -8.56
C PRO A 242 -3.16 -5.55 -7.18
N ILE A 243 -4.20 -4.81 -6.82
CA ILE A 243 -4.35 -4.15 -5.52
C ILE A 243 -4.49 -5.20 -4.41
N LEU A 244 -3.68 -5.08 -3.37
CA LEU A 244 -3.69 -5.99 -2.22
C LEU A 244 -4.37 -5.35 -0.99
N ALA A 245 -4.07 -4.09 -0.69
CA ALA A 245 -4.63 -3.41 0.47
C ALA A 245 -4.68 -1.89 0.25
N GLN A 246 -5.72 -1.25 0.81
CA GLN A 246 -5.86 0.21 0.81
C GLN A 246 -6.27 0.72 2.19
N ARG A 247 -5.97 1.99 2.44
CA ARG A 247 -6.52 2.76 3.56
C ARG A 247 -7.04 4.08 3.02
N CYS A 248 -8.10 4.61 3.63
CA CYS A 248 -8.73 5.85 3.21
C CYS A 248 -8.46 6.95 4.25
N VAL A 249 -8.16 8.15 3.78
CA VAL A 249 -8.07 9.37 4.58
C VAL A 249 -8.93 10.45 3.97
N SER A 250 -9.57 11.27 4.80
CA SER A 250 -10.29 12.46 4.32
C SER A 250 -9.32 13.51 3.78
N VAL A 251 -9.72 14.22 2.74
CA VAL A 251 -9.04 15.42 2.22
C VAL A 251 -9.80 16.65 2.71
N SER A 252 -9.12 17.50 3.48
CA SER A 252 -9.69 18.76 3.94
C SER A 252 -9.81 19.74 2.77
N PRO A 253 -10.88 20.56 2.68
CA PRO A 253 -10.98 21.62 1.68
C PRO A 253 -9.82 22.63 1.69
N THR A 254 -9.07 22.70 2.80
CA THR A 254 -7.95 23.63 2.99
C THR A 254 -6.59 22.92 3.08
N ASP A 255 -6.52 21.63 2.75
CA ASP A 255 -5.24 20.91 2.78
C ASP A 255 -4.26 21.51 1.76
N SER A 256 -3.01 21.69 2.20
CA SER A 256 -1.85 21.72 1.31
C SER A 256 -1.43 20.30 0.94
N PRO A 257 -0.70 20.11 -0.19
CA PRO A 257 -0.16 18.79 -0.55
C PRO A 257 0.67 18.14 0.56
N LYS A 258 1.44 18.93 1.33
CA LYS A 258 2.25 18.44 2.46
C LYS A 258 1.40 17.93 3.63
N GLN A 259 0.31 18.63 3.97
CA GLN A 259 -0.59 18.19 5.04
C GLN A 259 -1.29 16.89 4.67
N LEU A 260 -1.77 16.79 3.42
CA LEU A 260 -2.34 15.54 2.92
C LEU A 260 -1.27 14.42 2.89
N ALA A 261 -0.05 14.73 2.44
CA ALA A 261 1.06 13.77 2.41
C ALA A 261 1.36 13.19 3.80
N ALA A 262 1.44 14.03 4.83
CA ALA A 262 1.67 13.58 6.20
C ALA A 262 0.58 12.61 6.68
N ARG A 263 -0.69 12.94 6.42
CA ARG A 263 -1.84 12.09 6.78
C ARG A 263 -1.84 10.76 6.04
N VAL A 264 -1.49 10.77 4.75
CA VAL A 264 -1.36 9.54 3.95
C VAL A 264 -0.18 8.70 4.44
N LEU A 265 0.95 9.32 4.76
CA LEU A 265 2.16 8.64 5.23
C LEU A 265 1.95 7.89 6.55
N GLU A 266 1.15 8.45 7.47
CA GLU A 266 0.75 7.75 8.69
C GLU A 266 0.02 6.43 8.38
N GLN A 267 -0.82 6.42 7.35
CA GLN A 267 -1.51 5.22 6.91
C GLN A 267 -0.58 4.26 6.14
N GLU A 268 0.41 4.77 5.39
CA GLU A 268 1.42 3.94 4.73
C GLU A 268 2.19 3.10 5.75
N HIS A 269 2.61 3.73 6.86
CA HIS A 269 3.35 3.07 7.95
C HIS A 269 2.53 2.01 8.69
N GLN A 270 1.22 1.94 8.47
CA GLN A 270 0.34 0.90 9.00
C GLN A 270 0.02 -0.17 7.96
N VAL A 271 -0.46 0.24 6.79
CA VAL A 271 -0.96 -0.68 5.76
C VAL A 271 0.17 -1.48 5.13
N TYR A 272 1.37 -0.89 4.97
CA TYR A 272 2.44 -1.57 4.29
C TYR A 272 3.05 -2.70 5.13
N PRO A 273 3.42 -2.49 6.41
CA PRO A 273 3.81 -3.60 7.29
C PRO A 273 2.73 -4.68 7.42
N TYR A 274 1.46 -4.30 7.48
CA TYR A 274 0.34 -5.25 7.52
C TYR A 274 0.30 -6.16 6.27
N ALA A 275 0.40 -5.57 5.08
CA ALA A 275 0.39 -6.32 3.82
C ALA A 275 1.65 -7.21 3.67
N VAL A 276 2.80 -6.73 4.13
CA VAL A 276 4.05 -7.51 4.13
C VAL A 276 3.96 -8.70 5.07
N SER A 277 3.41 -8.53 6.29
CA SER A 277 3.13 -9.68 7.18
C SER A 277 2.22 -10.69 6.48
N ALA A 278 1.13 -10.25 5.86
CA ALA A 278 0.22 -11.17 5.16
C ALA A 278 0.92 -11.96 4.04
N LEU A 279 1.82 -11.32 3.31
CA LEU A 279 2.63 -11.96 2.28
C LEU A 279 3.60 -13.00 2.86
N VAL A 280 4.34 -12.61 3.92
CA VAL A 280 5.33 -13.45 4.60
C VAL A 280 4.70 -14.66 5.28
N ASP A 281 3.54 -14.46 5.89
CA ASP A 281 2.81 -15.49 6.64
C ASP A 281 1.99 -16.42 5.71
N GLY A 282 2.00 -16.18 4.39
CA GLY A 282 1.25 -16.99 3.43
C GLY A 282 -0.26 -16.80 3.52
N ARG A 283 -0.74 -15.66 4.04
CA ARG A 283 -2.17 -15.35 4.23
C ARG A 283 -2.85 -14.79 2.97
N ILE A 284 -2.18 -14.81 1.82
CA ILE A 284 -2.71 -14.27 0.56
C ILE A 284 -3.13 -15.42 -0.36
N THR A 285 -4.41 -15.47 -0.72
CA THR A 285 -4.91 -16.37 -1.77
C THR A 285 -5.30 -15.57 -3.01
N TRP A 286 -5.30 -16.22 -4.16
CA TRP A 286 -5.69 -15.61 -5.43
C TRP A 286 -7.04 -16.13 -5.88
N ARG A 287 -7.96 -15.23 -6.21
CA ARG A 287 -9.18 -15.57 -6.94
C ARG A 287 -8.85 -15.98 -8.37
N GLU A 288 -9.79 -16.68 -9.01
CA GLU A 288 -9.65 -17.11 -10.42
C GLU A 288 -9.46 -15.91 -11.38
N ASP A 289 -10.06 -14.77 -11.06
CA ASP A 289 -9.94 -13.52 -11.82
C ASP A 289 -8.64 -12.73 -11.54
N GLY A 290 -7.71 -13.30 -10.76
CA GLY A 290 -6.42 -12.69 -10.47
C GLY A 290 -6.43 -11.65 -9.36
N ILE A 291 -7.52 -11.52 -8.60
CA ILE A 291 -7.60 -10.59 -7.46
C ILE A 291 -7.05 -11.28 -6.19
N PRO A 292 -6.05 -10.68 -5.49
CA PRO A 292 -5.54 -11.23 -4.24
C PRO A 292 -6.49 -10.91 -3.07
N ILE A 293 -6.59 -11.85 -2.12
CA ILE A 293 -7.35 -11.71 -0.87
C ILE A 293 -6.41 -11.97 0.30
N ILE A 294 -6.42 -11.09 1.30
CA ILE A 294 -5.79 -11.34 2.60
C ILE A 294 -6.80 -12.01 3.53
N TRP A 295 -6.40 -13.12 4.15
CA TRP A 295 -7.13 -13.74 5.24
C TRP A 295 -6.59 -13.28 6.59
N GLU A 296 -7.49 -13.03 7.54
CA GLU A 296 -7.12 -12.71 8.93
C GLU A 296 -6.46 -13.92 9.59
N ALA A 297 -5.47 -13.66 10.45
CA ALA A 297 -4.86 -14.72 11.24
C ALA A 297 -5.93 -15.32 12.18
N SER A 298 -6.07 -16.65 12.14
CA SER A 298 -6.99 -17.40 13.00
C SER A 298 -6.49 -17.46 14.44
#